data_AF-A0A8T3KXM8-F1
#
_entry.id   AF-A0A8T3KXM8-F1
#
_cell.length_a   1.000
_cell.length_b   1.000
_cell.length_c   1.000
_cell.angle_alpha   90.00
_cell.angle_beta   90.00
_cell.angle_gamma   90.00
#
_symmetry.space_group_name_H-M   'P 1'
#
loop_
_entity.id
_entity.type
_entity.pdbx_description
1 polymer ?
#
loop_
_entity_poly.entity_id
_entity_poly.type
_entity_poly.pdbx_seq_one_letter_code
_entity_poly.pdbx_strand_id
1 'polypeptide(L)'
;MPTLHPLWRKARRVCCERPTPTADYQPSFHSPWLAAKECNHKDPKQIPYADAGYVRATIKYPGAKSSAEYGTLILIKTTYVHKLPEDLLGYKKAHPAFPDESTADQFFDEKQFEAYRVLGFHLGRQMVTDNRDLLKRPTG
;
A
#
# COMPACT_ATOMS: atom_id res chain seq x y z
N MET A 1 21.30 -17.96 -15.84
CA MET A 1 20.67 -17.05 -14.86
C MET A 1 19.49 -16.39 -15.54
N PRO A 2 18.22 -16.58 -15.11
CA PRO A 2 17.11 -15.95 -15.82
C PRO A 2 16.99 -14.48 -15.40
N THR A 3 16.99 -13.62 -16.40
CA THR A 3 16.80 -12.17 -16.32
C THR A 3 15.35 -11.81 -15.99
N LEU A 4 15.15 -10.96 -14.98
CA LEU A 4 13.84 -10.43 -14.58
C LEU A 4 13.24 -9.52 -15.66
N HIS A 5 11.94 -9.71 -15.91
CA HIS A 5 11.11 -9.05 -16.92
C HIS A 5 10.97 -7.52 -16.68
N PRO A 6 11.00 -6.67 -17.72
CA PRO A 6 11.03 -5.19 -17.60
C PRO A 6 9.83 -4.53 -16.90
N LEU A 7 8.76 -5.29 -16.64
CA LEU A 7 7.56 -4.82 -15.93
C LEU A 7 7.78 -4.60 -14.41
N TRP A 8 8.78 -5.26 -13.81
CA TRP A 8 9.03 -5.17 -12.37
C TRP A 8 9.81 -3.94 -11.92
N ARG A 9 10.48 -3.22 -12.84
CA ARG A 9 11.13 -1.92 -12.53
C ARG A 9 10.13 -0.77 -12.42
N LYS A 10 8.91 -0.92 -12.95
CA LYS A 10 7.92 0.17 -13.08
C LYS A 10 7.03 0.33 -11.84
N ALA A 11 6.81 -0.75 -11.08
CA ALA A 11 5.91 -0.74 -9.91
C ALA A 11 6.43 0.11 -8.73
N ARG A 12 7.74 0.39 -8.64
CA ARG A 12 8.32 1.22 -7.58
C ARG A 12 8.17 2.73 -7.83
N ARG A 13 7.74 3.13 -9.03
CA ARG A 13 7.74 4.53 -9.48
C ARG A 13 6.37 5.23 -9.45
N VAL A 14 5.30 4.46 -9.26
CA VAL A 14 3.92 4.95 -9.42
C VAL A 14 3.46 5.84 -8.24
N CYS A 15 4.14 5.83 -7.10
CA CYS A 15 3.78 6.72 -5.99
C CYS A 15 4.26 8.17 -6.15
N CYS A 16 5.26 8.47 -6.99
CA CYS A 16 5.94 9.78 -6.92
C CYS A 16 6.19 10.51 -8.25
N GLU A 17 6.06 9.89 -9.42
CA GLU A 17 6.25 10.63 -10.69
C GLU A 17 4.90 11.06 -11.27
N ARG A 18 4.56 12.34 -11.10
CA ARG A 18 3.62 12.99 -12.03
C ARG A 18 4.25 12.91 -13.43
N PRO A 19 3.55 12.41 -14.47
CA PRO A 19 3.94 12.76 -15.83
C PRO A 19 3.81 14.28 -15.95
N THR A 20 4.88 14.97 -16.35
CA THR A 20 4.77 16.39 -16.71
C THR A 20 3.73 16.51 -17.80
N PRO A 21 2.74 17.41 -17.69
CA PRO A 21 1.76 17.61 -18.74
C PRO A 21 2.51 18.12 -19.97
N THR A 22 2.65 17.28 -20.99
CA THR A 22 2.87 17.79 -22.33
C THR A 22 1.63 18.60 -22.70
N ALA A 23 1.83 19.74 -23.35
CA ALA A 23 0.81 20.77 -23.59
C ALA A 23 -0.46 20.31 -24.34
N ASP A 24 -0.51 19.06 -24.81
CA ASP A 24 -1.52 18.57 -25.76
C ASP A 24 -2.49 17.51 -25.21
N TYR A 25 -2.53 17.24 -23.90
CA TYR A 25 -3.48 16.26 -23.33
C TYR A 25 -4.35 16.81 -22.19
N GLN A 26 -5.58 17.20 -22.51
CA GLN A 26 -6.66 17.44 -21.54
C GLN A 26 -7.63 16.25 -21.56
N PRO A 27 -7.68 15.41 -20.51
CA PRO A 27 -8.68 14.35 -20.44
C PRO A 27 -10.05 14.95 -20.09
N SER A 28 -11.05 14.71 -20.94
CA SER A 28 -12.43 15.20 -20.82
C SER A 28 -13.28 14.41 -19.81
N PHE A 29 -12.69 13.89 -18.74
CA PHE A 29 -13.39 13.14 -17.71
C PHE A 29 -13.10 13.77 -16.34
N HIS A 30 -14.09 14.48 -15.79
CA HIS A 30 -14.10 14.87 -14.38
C HIS A 30 -14.25 13.61 -13.52
N SER A 31 -13.13 13.00 -13.13
CA SER A 31 -13.10 11.90 -12.15
C SER A 31 -12.86 12.48 -10.74
N PRO A 32 -13.76 12.24 -9.77
CA PRO A 32 -13.64 12.75 -8.40
C PRO A 32 -12.43 12.18 -7.62
N TRP A 33 -11.79 11.13 -8.14
CA TRP A 33 -10.70 10.40 -7.47
C TRP A 33 -9.30 10.85 -7.88
N LEU A 34 -9.18 11.75 -8.86
CA LEU A 34 -7.89 12.31 -9.32
C LEU A 34 -7.38 13.48 -8.48
N ALA A 35 -8.14 13.90 -7.45
CA ALA A 35 -7.63 14.78 -6.41
C ALA A 35 -6.73 13.98 -5.44
N ALA A 36 -5.67 13.37 -5.97
CA ALA A 36 -4.54 12.99 -5.14
C ALA A 36 -4.05 14.30 -4.50
N LYS A 37 -4.31 14.47 -3.20
CA LYS A 37 -3.66 15.53 -2.41
C LYS A 37 -2.18 15.46 -2.75
N GLU A 38 -1.65 16.57 -3.26
CA GLU A 38 -0.24 16.66 -3.65
C GLU A 38 0.61 16.04 -2.53
N CYS A 39 1.46 15.05 -2.86
CA CYS A 39 2.43 14.55 -1.92
C CYS A 39 3.34 15.72 -1.57
N ASN A 40 3.09 16.33 -0.41
CA ASN A 40 3.78 17.51 0.06
C ASN A 40 5.25 17.13 0.29
N HIS A 41 6.09 17.42 -0.70
CA HIS A 41 7.53 17.27 -0.62
C HIS A 41 8.07 18.37 0.30
N LYS A 42 7.90 18.21 1.62
CA LYS A 42 8.49 19.10 2.62
C LYS A 42 9.12 18.28 3.73
N ASP A 43 10.45 18.41 3.81
CA ASP A 43 11.38 17.84 4.79
C ASP A 43 11.76 16.35 4.60
N PRO A 44 12.99 16.01 4.17
CA PRO A 44 13.48 14.63 4.07
C PRO A 44 13.56 13.89 5.43
N LYS A 45 13.29 14.58 6.55
CA LYS A 45 13.15 13.97 7.87
C LYS A 45 11.73 13.46 8.17
N GLN A 46 10.73 13.76 7.33
CA GLN A 46 9.36 13.29 7.54
C GLN A 46 9.15 11.91 6.90
N ILE A 47 8.71 10.96 7.72
CA ILE A 47 8.29 9.64 7.25
C ILE A 47 6.98 9.83 6.47
N PRO A 48 6.90 9.44 5.19
CA PRO A 48 5.64 9.52 4.45
C PRO A 48 4.64 8.52 5.04
N TYR A 49 3.42 8.98 5.29
CA TYR A 49 2.32 8.16 5.78
C TYR A 49 1.29 7.93 4.67
N ALA A 50 0.75 6.73 4.62
CA ALA A 50 -0.44 6.40 3.86
C ALA A 50 -1.69 6.50 4.76
N ASP A 51 -2.84 6.78 4.15
CA ASP A 51 -4.12 6.77 4.88
C ASP A 51 -4.49 5.35 5.37
N ALA A 52 -4.09 4.32 4.62
CA ALA A 52 -4.34 2.92 4.96
C ALA A 52 -3.20 1.97 4.56
N GLY A 53 -3.09 0.86 5.30
CA GLY A 53 -2.13 -0.22 5.06
C GLY A 53 -2.53 -1.21 3.98
N TYR A 54 -3.67 -0.98 3.33
CA TYR A 54 -4.26 -1.92 2.39
C TYR A 54 -4.98 -1.19 1.25
N VAL A 55 -5.22 -1.92 0.16
CA VAL A 55 -6.08 -1.50 -0.95
C VAL A 55 -7.17 -2.55 -1.11
N ARG A 56 -8.42 -2.08 -1.28
CA ARG A 56 -9.56 -2.92 -1.65
C ARG A 56 -9.88 -2.72 -3.13
N ALA A 57 -9.99 -3.81 -3.85
CA ALA A 57 -10.37 -3.83 -5.26
C ALA A 57 -11.43 -4.91 -5.52
N THR A 58 -12.14 -4.77 -6.63
CA THR A 58 -13.17 -5.71 -7.06
C THR A 58 -12.68 -6.48 -8.28
N ILE A 59 -12.84 -7.80 -8.27
CA ILE A 59 -12.49 -8.70 -9.37
C ILE A 59 -13.77 -9.07 -10.12
N LYS A 60 -13.86 -8.70 -11.40
CA LYS A 60 -14.91 -9.19 -12.29
C LYS A 60 -14.44 -10.50 -12.95
N TYR A 61 -15.10 -11.61 -12.62
CA TYR A 61 -14.84 -12.87 -13.28
C TYR A 61 -15.51 -12.94 -14.67
N PRO A 62 -14.92 -13.67 -15.65
CA PRO A 62 -15.57 -13.91 -16.92
C PRO A 62 -16.94 -14.57 -16.72
N GLY A 63 -17.96 -14.06 -17.41
CA GLY A 63 -19.33 -14.60 -17.32
C GLY A 63 -20.17 -14.10 -16.14
N ALA A 64 -19.60 -13.30 -15.22
CA ALA A 64 -20.37 -12.67 -14.15
C ALA A 64 -21.47 -11.76 -14.71
N LYS A 65 -22.72 -12.04 -14.35
CA LYS A 65 -23.91 -11.33 -14.86
C LYS A 65 -24.39 -10.24 -13.91
N SER A 66 -23.95 -10.29 -12.65
CA SER A 66 -24.29 -9.32 -11.60
C SER A 66 -23.09 -9.02 -10.70
N SER A 67 -23.16 -7.92 -9.93
CA SER A 67 -22.13 -7.54 -8.96
C SER A 67 -22.00 -8.53 -7.80
N ALA A 68 -23.01 -9.37 -7.55
CA ALA A 68 -22.97 -10.41 -6.52
C ALA A 68 -21.97 -11.53 -6.87
N GLU A 69 -21.62 -11.68 -8.15
CA GLU A 69 -20.66 -12.68 -8.64
C GLU A 69 -19.23 -12.13 -8.71
N TYR A 70 -19.00 -10.88 -8.30
CA TYR A 70 -17.67 -10.29 -8.29
C TYR A 70 -16.88 -10.73 -7.06
N GLY A 71 -15.59 -10.96 -7.23
CA GLY A 71 -14.66 -11.20 -6.12
C GLY A 71 -14.21 -9.89 -5.47
N THR A 72 -13.72 -9.97 -4.23
CA THR A 72 -13.01 -8.86 -3.60
C THR A 72 -11.54 -9.24 -3.40
N LEU A 73 -10.64 -8.34 -3.80
CA LEU A 73 -9.21 -8.43 -3.54
C LEU A 73 -8.84 -7.42 -2.45
N ILE A 74 -8.23 -7.92 -1.39
CA ILE A 74 -7.57 -7.09 -0.38
C ILE A 74 -6.08 -7.30 -0.51
N LEU A 75 -5.36 -6.24 -0.89
CA LEU A 75 -3.90 -6.22 -0.93
C LEU A 75 -3.39 -5.43 0.27
N ILE A 76 -2.67 -6.10 1.18
CA ILE A 76 -1.97 -5.44 2.29
C ILE A 76 -0.54 -5.19 1.87
N LYS A 77 -0.05 -3.96 2.05
CA LYS A 77 1.34 -3.60 1.79
C LYS A 77 1.95 -3.03 3.06
N THR A 78 3.16 -3.46 3.39
CA THR A 78 3.95 -2.84 4.46
C THR A 78 4.20 -1.37 4.15
N THR A 79 3.54 -0.48 4.89
CA THR A 79 3.66 0.97 4.76
C THR A 79 3.44 1.62 6.12
N TYR A 80 4.00 2.80 6.32
CA TYR A 80 3.67 3.61 7.49
C TYR A 80 2.27 4.20 7.31
N VAL A 81 1.45 4.07 8.35
CA VAL A 81 0.13 4.69 8.46
C VAL A 81 0.07 5.54 9.73
N HIS A 82 -0.92 6.42 9.81
CA HIS A 82 -1.10 7.21 11.01
C HIS A 82 -1.38 6.33 12.25
N LYS A 83 -0.99 6.81 13.43
CA LYS A 83 -1.22 6.15 14.74
C LYS A 83 -0.52 4.79 14.90
N LEU A 84 0.63 4.60 14.26
CA LEU A 84 1.54 3.50 14.59
C LEU A 84 2.25 3.77 15.94
N PRO A 85 2.65 2.71 16.68
CA PRO A 85 3.42 2.84 17.91
C PRO A 85 4.72 3.62 17.71
N GLU A 86 5.11 4.39 18.73
CA GLU A 86 6.36 5.17 18.71
C GLU A 86 7.60 4.30 18.53
N ASP A 87 7.59 3.08 19.04
CA ASP A 87 8.68 2.12 18.88
C ASP A 87 8.98 1.82 17.40
N LEU A 88 7.94 1.73 16.54
CA LEU A 88 8.14 1.58 15.10
C LEU A 88 8.75 2.83 14.46
N LEU A 89 8.42 4.03 14.96
CA LEU A 89 9.02 5.27 14.49
C LEU A 89 10.50 5.35 14.93
N GLY A 90 10.80 4.92 16.15
CA GLY A 90 12.16 4.78 16.66
C GLY A 90 12.96 3.78 15.82
N TYR A 91 12.38 2.63 15.51
CA TYR A 91 13.00 1.61 14.68
C TYR A 91 13.34 2.15 13.28
N LYS A 92 12.39 2.81 12.59
CA LYS A 92 12.61 3.45 11.27
C LYS A 92 13.71 4.51 11.28
N LYS A 93 13.81 5.30 12.35
CA LYS A 93 14.88 6.30 12.48
C LYS A 93 16.26 5.63 12.56
N ALA A 94 16.36 4.49 13.25
CA ALA A 94 17.58 3.69 13.31
C ALA A 94 17.81 2.85 12.03
N HIS A 95 16.74 2.48 11.32
CA HIS A 95 16.75 1.60 10.14
C HIS A 95 16.00 2.28 8.98
N PRO A 96 16.63 3.23 8.27
CA PRO A 96 15.94 4.05 7.26
C PRO A 96 15.37 3.26 6.07
N ALA A 97 15.83 2.03 5.84
CA ALA A 97 15.32 1.16 4.79
C ALA A 97 14.00 0.46 5.17
N PHE A 98 13.71 0.28 6.47
CA PHE A 98 12.46 -0.32 6.94
C PHE A 98 11.23 0.46 6.44
N PRO A 99 10.13 -0.16 5.98
CA PRO A 99 9.89 -1.59 5.87
C PRO A 99 10.25 -2.18 4.49
N ASP A 100 10.89 -1.41 3.60
CA ASP A 100 11.29 -1.79 2.24
C ASP A 100 12.73 -2.34 2.20
N GLU A 101 13.15 -3.04 3.26
CA GLU A 101 14.49 -3.62 3.36
C GLU A 101 14.70 -4.71 2.30
N SER A 102 15.95 -4.87 1.88
CA SER A 102 16.31 -5.87 0.87
C SER A 102 16.08 -7.27 1.42
N THR A 103 15.38 -8.11 0.66
CA THR A 103 15.24 -9.55 0.98
C THR A 103 16.53 -10.36 0.75
N ALA A 104 17.62 -9.71 0.36
CA ALA A 104 18.92 -10.35 0.19
C ALA A 104 19.55 -10.73 1.54
N ASP A 105 19.20 -10.01 2.62
CA ASP A 105 19.57 -10.38 3.99
C ASP A 105 18.47 -11.26 4.58
N GLN A 106 18.77 -12.55 4.75
CA GLN A 106 17.82 -13.55 5.26
C GLN A 106 17.96 -13.78 6.77
N PHE A 107 18.82 -13.01 7.45
CA PHE A 107 19.01 -13.10 8.89
C PHE A 107 18.30 -11.93 9.56
N PHE A 108 17.02 -12.14 9.89
CA PHE A 108 16.30 -11.19 10.74
C PHE A 108 16.84 -11.26 12.17
N ASP A 109 17.28 -10.13 12.71
CA ASP A 109 17.44 -10.03 14.15
C ASP A 109 16.08 -9.94 14.86
N GLU A 110 16.05 -10.20 16.16
CA GLU A 110 14.81 -10.22 16.94
C GLU A 110 14.05 -8.87 16.86
N LYS A 111 14.78 -7.75 16.80
CA LYS A 111 14.17 -6.41 16.74
C LYS A 111 13.52 -6.17 15.39
N GLN A 112 14.15 -6.58 14.30
CA GLN A 112 13.61 -6.49 12.94
C GLN A 112 12.37 -7.36 12.80
N PHE A 113 12.41 -8.59 13.30
CA PHE A 113 11.26 -9.48 13.30
C PHE A 113 10.07 -8.87 14.07
N GLU A 114 10.31 -8.37 15.28
CA GLU A 114 9.27 -7.74 16.10
C GLU A 114 8.72 -6.47 15.46
N ALA A 115 9.55 -5.65 14.82
CA ALA A 115 9.11 -4.46 14.10
C ALA A 115 8.15 -4.83 12.95
N TYR A 116 8.46 -5.86 12.16
CA TYR A 116 7.55 -6.36 11.12
C TYR A 116 6.27 -6.97 11.69
N ARG A 117 6.37 -7.74 12.78
CA ARG A 117 5.21 -8.36 13.46
C ARG A 117 4.23 -7.29 13.96
N VAL A 118 4.74 -6.27 14.65
CA VAL A 118 3.93 -5.17 15.18
C VAL A 118 3.34 -4.37 14.02
N LEU A 119 4.14 -3.99 13.01
CA LEU A 119 3.62 -3.28 11.85
C LEU A 119 2.50 -4.06 11.17
N GLY A 120 2.73 -5.34 10.86
CA GLY A 120 1.74 -6.22 10.24
C GLY A 120 0.45 -6.35 11.04
N PHE A 121 0.55 -6.46 12.37
CA PHE A 121 -0.62 -6.46 13.26
C PHE A 121 -1.45 -5.18 13.12
N HIS A 122 -0.81 -4.01 13.11
CA HIS A 122 -1.51 -2.74 12.98
C HIS A 122 -2.21 -2.60 11.62
N LEU A 123 -1.54 -2.94 10.52
CA LEU A 123 -2.13 -2.86 9.18
C LEU A 123 -3.27 -3.86 9.01
N GLY A 124 -3.09 -5.10 9.51
CA GLY A 124 -4.13 -6.11 9.50
C GLY A 124 -5.34 -5.71 10.33
N ARG A 125 -5.12 -5.15 11.53
CA ARG A 125 -6.20 -4.67 12.40
C ARG A 125 -6.99 -3.54 11.75
N GLN A 126 -6.29 -2.58 11.12
CA GLN A 126 -6.93 -1.51 10.35
C GLN A 126 -7.80 -2.09 9.23
N MET A 127 -7.23 -2.93 8.36
CA MET A 127 -7.94 -3.58 7.26
C MET A 127 -9.21 -4.31 7.73
N VAL A 128 -9.08 -5.10 8.78
CA VAL A 128 -10.17 -5.90 9.34
C VAL A 128 -11.26 -5.02 9.97
N THR A 129 -10.90 -3.87 10.54
CA THR A 129 -11.85 -2.91 11.12
C THR A 129 -12.58 -2.12 10.05
N ASP A 130 -11.88 -1.71 9.00
CA ASP A 130 -12.44 -0.87 7.93
C ASP A 130 -13.31 -1.68 6.95
N ASN A 131 -13.08 -3.00 6.83
CA ASN A 131 -13.79 -3.90 5.92
C ASN A 131 -14.68 -4.93 6.64
N ARG A 132 -15.30 -4.52 7.75
CA ARG A 132 -16.20 -5.39 8.53
C ARG A 132 -17.37 -5.92 7.72
N ASP A 133 -17.81 -5.17 6.69
CA ASP A 133 -18.84 -5.57 5.75
C ASP A 133 -18.49 -6.88 5.02
N LEU A 134 -17.23 -7.05 4.64
CA LEU A 134 -16.75 -8.24 3.91
C LEU A 134 -16.61 -9.48 4.79
N LEU A 135 -16.40 -9.29 6.09
CA LEU A 135 -16.07 -10.38 7.02
C LEU A 135 -17.30 -10.96 7.73
N LYS A 136 -18.47 -10.35 7.57
CA LYS A 136 -19.72 -10.93 8.05
C LYS A 136 -20.00 -12.19 7.25
N ARG A 137 -20.23 -13.32 7.93
CA ARG A 137 -20.76 -14.52 7.26
C ARG A 137 -22.06 -14.14 6.57
N PRO A 138 -22.29 -14.58 5.32
CA PRO A 138 -23.59 -14.43 4.71
C PRO A 138 -24.60 -15.18 5.59
N THR A 139 -25.49 -14.44 6.24
CA THR A 139 -26.70 -14.99 6.85
C THR A 139 -27.57 -15.49 5.71
N GLY A 140 -27.57 -16.81 5.53
CA GLY A 140 -28.61 -17.51 4.78
C GLY A 140 -29.87 -17.66 5.59
#